data_AF-A0A0L0SIG6-F1
#
_entry.id   AF-A0A0L0SIG6-F1
#
_cell.length_a   1.000
_cell.length_b   1.000
_cell.length_c   1.000
_cell.angle_alpha   90.00
_cell.angle_beta   90.00
_cell.angle_gamma   90.00
#
_symmetry.space_group_name_H-M   'P 1'
#
loop_
_entity.id
_entity.type
_entity.pdbx_description
1 polymer ?
#
loop_
_entity_poly.entity_id
_entity_poly.type
_entity_poly.pdbx_seq_one_letter_code
_entity_poly.pdbx_strand_id
1 'polypeptide(L)'
;MTVLEGDLVGKIGKLFKRSQAAKPQEGIAMRDLERAQSAASFGEDEDAEVRADREALIKDPSGPESAYAVKVVDLYKPFGKKHVLEGMHLGIKPGAVFGLTGHNGSGKSTLLNILMGASRATAGQAYVGGLPVTSRDLCAVLGVCPQADLVLGDLTVEENLLFFARVRGAPLRGADLTHLAHRCAEIIGLGSPEVLRRAARQLSGGMRRRLAIGVAVIGSPAVIIIDEGSAGLDPANRLGIWTLIGRIRAAAMRRFC
;
A
#
# COMPACT_ATOMS: atom_id res chain seq x y z
N MET A 1 -6.37 8.08 6.93
CA MET A 1 -5.17 7.34 6.50
C MET A 1 -5.56 5.89 6.27
N THR A 2 -5.31 5.38 5.06
CA THR A 2 -5.59 4.00 4.67
C THR A 2 -4.29 3.19 4.69
N VAL A 3 -4.30 1.97 5.21
CA VAL A 3 -3.11 1.10 5.26
C VAL A 3 -3.35 -0.13 4.39
N LEU A 4 -2.46 -0.40 3.44
CA LEU A 4 -2.42 -1.64 2.67
C LEU A 4 -1.22 -2.46 3.14
N GLU A 5 -1.44 -3.72 3.49
CA GLU A 5 -0.37 -4.61 3.92
C GLU A 5 -0.28 -5.89 3.09
N GLY A 6 0.94 -6.25 2.65
CA GLY A 6 1.23 -7.56 2.08
C GLY A 6 1.48 -8.60 3.19
N ASP A 7 0.75 -9.72 3.14
CA ASP A 7 0.88 -10.88 4.04
C ASP A 7 0.57 -10.64 5.53
N LEU A 8 -0.73 -10.60 5.84
CA LEU A 8 -1.28 -10.83 7.18
C LEU A 8 -2.62 -11.60 7.11
N VAL A 9 -2.72 -12.68 7.89
CA VAL A 9 -3.91 -13.55 8.00
C VAL A 9 -4.87 -12.99 9.05
N GLY A 10 -6.09 -12.64 8.64
CA GLY A 10 -7.19 -12.27 9.55
C GLY A 10 -8.35 -11.49 8.89
N LYS A 11 -9.30 -12.23 8.28
CA LYS A 11 -10.67 -11.90 7.83
C LYS A 11 -10.95 -10.64 6.97
N ILE A 12 -11.68 -10.91 5.85
CA ILE A 12 -12.29 -10.02 4.82
C ILE A 12 -11.28 -9.62 3.72
N GLY A 13 -11.44 -9.89 2.41
CA GLY A 13 -12.49 -10.50 1.60
C GLY A 13 -11.95 -10.71 0.16
N LYS A 14 -12.58 -11.60 -0.61
CA LYS A 14 -12.20 -12.13 -1.94
C LYS A 14 -11.44 -11.11 -2.83
N LEU A 15 -10.19 -11.41 -3.18
CA LEU A 15 -9.46 -10.73 -4.25
C LEU A 15 -9.66 -11.52 -5.56
N PHE A 16 -10.50 -10.99 -6.43
CA PHE A 16 -11.03 -11.66 -7.61
C PHE A 16 -9.94 -11.88 -8.66
N LYS A 17 -9.49 -13.12 -8.80
CA LYS A 17 -8.90 -13.63 -10.04
C LYS A 17 -10.04 -14.16 -10.91
N ARG A 18 -10.02 -13.83 -12.20
CA ARG A 18 -10.82 -14.53 -13.21
C ARG A 18 -10.54 -16.04 -13.09
N SER A 19 -11.58 -16.87 -13.09
CA SER A 19 -11.42 -18.32 -13.28
C SER A 19 -10.64 -18.56 -14.58
N GLN A 20 -9.69 -19.51 -14.56
CA GLN A 20 -8.89 -19.86 -15.73
C GLN A 20 -9.82 -20.28 -16.89
N ALA A 21 -10.05 -19.36 -17.83
CA ALA A 21 -10.58 -19.71 -19.13
C ALA A 21 -9.41 -20.06 -20.07
N ALA A 22 -9.63 -21.07 -20.91
CA ALA A 22 -8.63 -21.69 -21.77
C ALA A 22 -7.80 -20.68 -22.59
N LYS A 23 -6.51 -21.02 -22.80
CA LYS A 23 -5.53 -20.23 -23.56
C LYS A 23 -6.12 -19.73 -24.90
N PRO A 24 -6.11 -18.43 -25.19
CA PRO A 24 -6.35 -17.96 -26.55
C PRO A 24 -5.13 -18.30 -27.41
N GLN A 25 -5.36 -18.95 -28.54
CA GLN A 25 -4.34 -19.14 -29.58
C GLN A 25 -4.06 -17.81 -30.30
N GLU A 26 -2.84 -17.69 -30.82
CA GLU A 26 -2.25 -16.46 -31.37
C GLU A 26 -3.05 -15.85 -32.52
N GLY A 27 -3.09 -14.51 -32.53
CA GLY A 27 -3.60 -13.69 -33.64
C GLY A 27 -5.07 -13.31 -33.47
N ILE A 28 -5.33 -12.14 -32.88
CA ILE A 28 -6.70 -11.71 -32.59
C ILE A 28 -6.88 -10.24 -32.96
N ALA A 29 -7.80 -9.98 -33.90
CA ALA A 29 -8.13 -8.66 -34.43
C ALA A 29 -9.04 -7.88 -33.45
N MET A 30 -9.12 -6.56 -33.61
CA MET A 30 -9.86 -5.65 -32.71
C MET A 30 -11.33 -6.07 -32.42
N ARG A 31 -11.96 -6.85 -33.32
CA ARG A 31 -13.34 -7.38 -33.19
C ARG A 31 -13.49 -8.54 -32.19
N ASP A 32 -12.40 -9.22 -31.87
CA ASP A 32 -12.42 -10.33 -30.93
C ASP A 32 -12.19 -9.87 -29.48
N LEU A 33 -11.67 -8.65 -29.27
CA LEU A 33 -11.70 -7.96 -27.98
C LEU A 33 -13.15 -7.67 -27.55
N GLU A 34 -14.01 -7.30 -28.49
CA GLU A 34 -15.45 -7.08 -28.26
C GLU A 34 -16.19 -8.41 -27.99
N ARG A 35 -15.79 -9.52 -28.63
CA ARG A 35 -16.31 -10.86 -28.30
C ARG A 35 -15.79 -11.40 -26.96
N ALA A 36 -14.56 -11.05 -26.56
CA ALA A 36 -14.02 -11.37 -25.24
C ALA A 36 -14.68 -10.55 -24.11
N GLN A 37 -15.25 -9.39 -24.43
CA GLN A 37 -16.15 -8.64 -23.54
C GLN A 37 -17.52 -9.31 -23.42
N SER A 38 -18.05 -9.91 -24.49
CA SER A 38 -19.36 -10.59 -24.45
C SER A 38 -19.33 -12.02 -23.91
N ALA A 39 -18.17 -12.69 -23.89
CA ALA A 39 -18.02 -14.09 -23.48
C ALA A 39 -17.41 -14.27 -22.07
N ALA A 40 -17.48 -13.25 -21.22
CA ALA A 40 -17.02 -13.35 -19.84
C ALA A 40 -18.04 -14.14 -19.00
N SER A 41 -17.91 -15.47 -18.96
CA SER A 41 -18.57 -16.27 -17.93
C SER A 41 -17.82 -16.09 -16.60
N PHE A 42 -18.37 -15.24 -15.74
CA PHE A 42 -17.88 -15.00 -14.38
C PHE A 42 -18.31 -16.14 -13.46
N GLY A 43 -17.49 -16.50 -12.48
CA GLY A 43 -17.83 -17.56 -11.54
C GLY A 43 -19.16 -17.26 -10.83
N GLU A 44 -20.04 -18.24 -10.75
CA GLU A 44 -21.41 -18.10 -10.21
C GLU A 44 -21.44 -17.80 -8.69
N ASP A 45 -20.27 -17.80 -8.01
CA ASP A 45 -20.11 -17.68 -6.55
C ASP A 45 -19.64 -16.28 -6.06
N GLU A 46 -19.85 -15.21 -6.83
CA GLU A 46 -19.53 -13.84 -6.38
C GLU A 46 -20.62 -13.29 -5.44
N ASP A 47 -20.21 -12.80 -4.26
CA ASP A 47 -21.14 -12.18 -3.30
C ASP A 47 -21.77 -10.91 -3.90
N ALA A 48 -23.08 -10.72 -3.71
CA ALA A 48 -23.81 -9.61 -4.32
C ALA A 48 -23.26 -8.22 -3.96
N GLU A 49 -22.76 -8.07 -2.73
CA GLU A 49 -22.09 -6.84 -2.27
C GLU A 49 -20.83 -6.54 -3.08
N VAL A 50 -20.02 -7.56 -3.39
CA VAL A 50 -18.79 -7.37 -4.15
C VAL A 50 -19.07 -7.05 -5.62
N ARG A 51 -20.11 -7.66 -6.19
CA ARG A 51 -20.56 -7.33 -7.54
C ARG A 51 -20.99 -5.87 -7.64
N ALA A 52 -21.75 -5.39 -6.65
CA ALA A 52 -22.19 -4.00 -6.59
C ALA A 52 -21.01 -3.02 -6.44
N ASP A 53 -20.05 -3.32 -5.56
CA ASP A 53 -18.84 -2.51 -5.40
C ASP A 53 -18.00 -2.46 -6.68
N ARG A 54 -17.86 -3.59 -7.39
CA ARG A 54 -17.19 -3.64 -8.70
C ARG A 54 -17.92 -2.80 -9.74
N GLU A 55 -19.23 -2.94 -9.84
CA GLU A 55 -20.02 -2.15 -10.78
C GLU A 55 -19.92 -0.65 -10.46
N ALA A 56 -19.93 -0.26 -9.19
CA ALA A 56 -19.73 1.12 -8.79
C ALA A 56 -18.33 1.63 -9.21
N LEU A 57 -17.28 0.83 -8.98
CA LEU A 57 -15.91 1.14 -9.41
C LEU A 57 -15.76 1.32 -10.93
N ILE A 58 -16.49 0.52 -11.72
CA ILE A 58 -16.46 0.57 -13.18
C ILE A 58 -17.31 1.73 -13.72
N LYS A 59 -18.51 1.95 -13.15
CA LYS A 59 -19.46 3.00 -13.59
C LYS A 59 -18.95 4.40 -13.29
N ASP A 60 -18.19 4.55 -12.22
CA ASP A 60 -17.46 5.78 -11.92
C ASP A 60 -15.97 5.57 -12.19
N PRO A 61 -15.49 5.69 -13.45
CA PRO A 61 -14.06 5.64 -13.73
C PRO A 61 -13.35 6.96 -13.34
N SER A 62 -14.07 7.94 -12.78
CA SER A 62 -13.52 9.30 -12.60
C SER A 62 -12.33 9.30 -11.63
N GLY A 63 -11.40 10.22 -11.92
CA GLY A 63 -10.07 10.29 -11.33
C GLY A 63 -10.04 10.74 -9.86
N PRO A 64 -9.28 11.79 -9.50
CA PRO A 64 -8.88 12.05 -8.11
C PRO A 64 -9.94 12.19 -7.03
N GLU A 65 -11.18 12.54 -7.39
CA GLU A 65 -12.27 12.83 -6.45
C GLU A 65 -13.13 11.60 -6.09
N SER A 66 -12.64 10.39 -6.38
CA SER A 66 -13.39 9.16 -6.09
C SER A 66 -13.55 8.89 -4.59
N ALA A 67 -14.63 8.20 -4.20
CA ALA A 67 -14.90 7.75 -2.83
C ALA A 67 -13.86 6.76 -2.24
N TYR A 68 -12.80 6.43 -3.00
CA TYR A 68 -11.77 5.47 -2.65
C TYR A 68 -10.40 6.14 -2.45
N ALA A 69 -9.70 5.73 -1.39
CA ALA A 69 -8.31 6.09 -1.16
C ALA A 69 -7.34 5.32 -2.06
N VAL A 70 -7.70 4.10 -2.47
CA VAL A 70 -7.01 3.34 -3.53
C VAL A 70 -8.04 2.81 -4.50
N LYS A 71 -7.80 3.03 -5.79
CA LYS A 71 -8.69 2.61 -6.86
C LYS A 71 -7.88 1.95 -7.98
N VAL A 72 -8.32 0.78 -8.40
CA VAL A 72 -7.75 -0.01 -9.49
C VAL A 72 -8.88 -0.46 -10.39
N VAL A 73 -8.76 -0.19 -11.68
CA VAL A 73 -9.78 -0.52 -12.69
C VAL A 73 -9.10 -1.19 -13.87
N ASP A 74 -9.56 -2.40 -14.20
CA ASP A 74 -9.12 -3.19 -15.35
C ASP A 74 -7.59 -3.31 -15.46
N LEU A 75 -6.91 -3.61 -14.35
CA LEU A 75 -5.45 -3.60 -14.32
C LEU A 75 -4.87 -4.88 -14.93
N TYR A 76 -3.97 -4.71 -15.91
CA TYR A 76 -3.27 -5.81 -16.59
C TYR A 76 -1.75 -5.68 -16.46
N LYS A 77 -1.09 -6.80 -16.15
CA LYS A 77 0.38 -6.89 -16.11
C LYS A 77 0.88 -8.30 -16.42
N PRO A 78 1.36 -8.55 -17.65
CA PRO A 78 2.07 -9.76 -18.01
C PRO A 78 3.59 -9.65 -17.76
N PHE A 79 4.23 -10.79 -17.60
CA PHE A 79 5.69 -10.98 -17.64
C PHE A 79 6.00 -12.17 -18.56
N GLY A 80 6.49 -11.89 -19.77
CA GLY A 80 6.63 -12.90 -20.82
C GLY A 80 5.28 -13.55 -21.11
N LYS A 81 5.22 -14.89 -21.04
CA LYS A 81 3.99 -15.68 -21.25
C LYS A 81 3.07 -15.77 -20.02
N LYS A 82 3.48 -15.24 -18.87
CA LYS A 82 2.72 -15.31 -17.62
C LYS A 82 1.94 -14.02 -17.41
N HIS A 83 0.63 -14.10 -17.40
CA HIS A 83 -0.25 -13.01 -17.01
C HIS A 83 -0.35 -12.99 -15.47
N VAL A 84 0.18 -11.94 -14.83
CA VAL A 84 0.21 -11.85 -13.36
C VAL A 84 -0.99 -11.08 -12.82
N LEU A 85 -1.41 -10.04 -13.53
CA LEU A 85 -2.67 -9.32 -13.28
C LEU A 85 -3.50 -9.32 -14.57
N GLU A 86 -4.78 -9.68 -14.47
CA GLU A 86 -5.72 -9.85 -15.58
C GLU A 86 -7.08 -9.21 -15.26
N GLY A 87 -7.29 -7.97 -15.66
CA GLY A 87 -8.58 -7.27 -15.46
C GLY A 87 -8.91 -7.10 -13.99
N MET A 88 -7.91 -6.76 -13.17
CA MET A 88 -8.10 -6.63 -11.73
C MET A 88 -8.82 -5.31 -11.39
N HIS A 89 -9.81 -5.39 -10.50
CA HIS A 89 -10.47 -4.24 -9.89
C HIS A 89 -10.28 -4.26 -8.37
N LEU A 90 -10.06 -3.08 -7.77
CA LEU A 90 -9.92 -2.93 -6.33
C LEU A 90 -10.31 -1.51 -5.92
N GLY A 91 -11.22 -1.40 -4.95
CA GLY A 91 -11.58 -0.13 -4.33
C GLY A 91 -11.40 -0.22 -2.82
N ILE A 92 -10.56 0.64 -2.25
CA ILE A 92 -10.34 0.71 -0.80
C ILE A 92 -10.77 2.08 -0.31
N LYS A 93 -11.74 2.11 0.60
CA LYS A 93 -12.27 3.35 1.19
C LYS A 93 -11.24 4.02 2.12
N PRO A 94 -11.31 5.36 2.28
CA PRO A 94 -10.50 6.08 3.26
C PRO A 94 -10.64 5.51 4.67
N GLY A 95 -9.52 5.38 5.40
CA GLY A 95 -9.51 4.92 6.80
C GLY A 95 -9.50 3.40 6.98
N ALA A 96 -9.60 2.64 5.89
CA ALA A 96 -9.53 1.18 5.94
C ALA A 96 -8.10 0.68 6.23
N VAL A 97 -8.01 -0.46 6.90
CA VAL A 97 -6.80 -1.31 6.94
C VAL A 97 -7.12 -2.51 6.09
N PHE A 98 -6.35 -2.71 5.02
CA PHE A 98 -6.61 -3.71 3.99
C PHE A 98 -5.44 -4.68 3.88
N GLY A 99 -5.70 -5.98 4.08
CA GLY A 99 -4.71 -7.04 3.94
C GLY A 99 -4.75 -7.67 2.56
N LEU A 100 -3.62 -7.65 1.85
CA LEU A 100 -3.43 -8.35 0.58
C LEU A 100 -2.82 -9.73 0.84
N THR A 101 -3.62 -10.78 0.67
CA THR A 101 -3.23 -12.17 0.92
C THR A 101 -3.32 -13.03 -0.35
N GLY A 102 -2.52 -14.09 -0.41
CA GLY A 102 -2.52 -15.05 -1.53
C GLY A 102 -1.20 -15.82 -1.61
N HIS A 103 -1.18 -16.93 -2.35
CA HIS A 103 0.01 -17.75 -2.51
C HIS A 103 1.19 -16.99 -3.17
N ASN A 104 2.41 -17.52 -3.05
CA ASN A 104 3.57 -16.94 -3.72
C ASN A 104 3.39 -16.92 -5.24
N GLY A 105 3.78 -15.81 -5.86
CA GLY A 105 3.58 -15.59 -7.29
C GLY A 105 2.13 -15.34 -7.72
N SER A 106 1.22 -15.04 -6.78
CA SER A 106 -0.17 -14.68 -7.10
C SER A 106 -0.33 -13.28 -7.70
N GLY A 107 0.69 -12.42 -7.58
CA GLY A 107 0.69 -11.04 -8.09
C GLY A 107 0.70 -9.95 -7.01
N LYS A 108 0.77 -10.28 -5.71
CA LYS A 108 0.75 -9.30 -4.61
C LYS A 108 1.80 -8.19 -4.78
N SER A 109 3.07 -8.55 -4.84
CA SER A 109 4.18 -7.60 -4.98
C SER A 109 4.10 -6.86 -6.32
N THR A 110 3.56 -7.49 -7.38
CA THR A 110 3.33 -6.82 -8.67
C THR A 110 2.29 -5.70 -8.53
N LEU A 111 1.17 -5.96 -7.86
CA LEU A 111 0.16 -4.95 -7.58
C LEU A 111 0.72 -3.83 -6.71
N LEU A 112 1.38 -4.17 -5.59
CA LEU A 112 1.98 -3.17 -4.71
C LEU A 112 2.99 -2.29 -5.47
N ASN A 113 3.86 -2.88 -6.29
CA ASN A 113 4.81 -2.12 -7.10
C ASN A 113 4.13 -1.16 -8.09
N ILE A 114 2.97 -1.52 -8.63
CA ILE A 114 2.19 -0.62 -9.49
C ILE A 114 1.58 0.51 -8.66
N LEU A 115 0.99 0.19 -7.50
CA LEU A 115 0.41 1.19 -6.59
C LEU A 115 1.44 2.18 -6.04
N MET A 116 2.68 1.73 -5.84
CA MET A 116 3.81 2.55 -5.42
C MET A 116 4.44 3.37 -6.54
N GLY A 117 3.97 3.22 -7.80
CA GLY A 117 4.55 3.86 -8.98
C GLY A 117 5.91 3.27 -9.41
N ALA A 118 6.39 2.21 -8.75
CA ALA A 118 7.66 1.55 -9.06
C ALA A 118 7.60 0.68 -10.33
N SER A 119 6.41 0.26 -10.76
CA SER A 119 6.20 -0.43 -12.04
C SER A 119 4.97 0.10 -12.76
N ARG A 120 5.00 0.13 -14.09
CA ARG A 120 3.84 0.49 -14.90
C ARG A 120 2.98 -0.73 -15.20
N ALA A 121 1.67 -0.59 -15.06
CA ALA A 121 0.73 -1.53 -15.65
C ALA A 121 0.82 -1.49 -17.18
N THR A 122 0.44 -2.58 -17.84
CA THR A 122 0.38 -2.65 -19.31
C THR A 122 -0.94 -2.07 -19.84
N ALA A 123 -2.02 -2.23 -19.08
CA ALA A 123 -3.31 -1.60 -19.34
C ALA A 123 -4.07 -1.41 -18.02
N GLY A 124 -5.15 -0.62 -18.08
CA GLY A 124 -5.94 -0.23 -16.91
C GLY A 124 -5.43 1.02 -16.22
N GLN A 125 -6.08 1.37 -15.12
CA GLN A 125 -5.77 2.58 -14.36
C GLN A 125 -5.68 2.27 -12.87
N ALA A 126 -4.79 2.98 -12.18
CA ALA A 126 -4.65 2.91 -10.74
C ALA A 126 -4.44 4.32 -10.15
N TYR A 127 -5.08 4.57 -9.01
CA TYR A 127 -5.06 5.83 -8.29
C TYR A 127 -4.84 5.59 -6.80
N VAL A 128 -4.09 6.46 -6.16
CA VAL A 128 -3.78 6.44 -4.72
C VAL A 128 -3.89 7.87 -4.18
N GLY A 129 -4.69 8.06 -3.14
CA GLY A 129 -4.94 9.39 -2.56
C GLY A 129 -5.47 10.39 -3.59
N GLY A 130 -6.26 9.91 -4.55
CA GLY A 130 -6.75 10.68 -5.69
C GLY A 130 -5.74 10.85 -6.83
N LEU A 131 -4.44 10.67 -6.62
CA LEU A 131 -3.47 10.85 -7.70
C LEU A 131 -3.34 9.59 -8.56
N PRO A 132 -3.21 9.70 -9.89
CA PRO A 132 -2.76 8.58 -10.71
C PRO A 132 -1.42 8.06 -10.19
N VAL A 133 -1.19 6.75 -10.20
CA VAL A 133 0.09 6.15 -9.74
C VAL A 133 1.29 6.56 -10.60
N THR A 134 1.06 7.18 -11.75
CA THR A 134 2.08 7.77 -12.63
C THR A 134 2.41 9.22 -12.30
N SER A 135 1.69 9.84 -11.35
CA SER A 135 1.91 11.22 -10.93
C SER A 135 3.27 11.42 -10.26
N ARG A 136 3.91 12.56 -10.52
CA ARG A 136 5.15 12.95 -9.83
C ARG A 136 4.92 13.31 -8.37
N ASP A 137 3.70 13.69 -8.02
CA ASP A 137 3.31 14.11 -6.66
C ASP A 137 2.80 12.94 -5.80
N LEU A 138 2.90 11.70 -6.30
CA LEU A 138 2.43 10.51 -5.58
C LEU A 138 3.04 10.38 -4.18
N CYS A 139 4.31 10.77 -4.01
CA CYS A 139 5.00 10.71 -2.73
C CYS A 139 4.42 11.66 -1.66
N ALA A 140 3.67 12.69 -2.06
CA ALA A 140 2.99 13.59 -1.13
C ALA A 140 1.78 12.92 -0.45
N VAL A 141 1.16 11.94 -1.12
CA VAL A 141 -0.04 11.25 -0.63
C VAL A 141 0.22 9.80 -0.21
N LEU A 142 1.39 9.23 -0.57
CA LEU A 142 1.74 7.85 -0.34
C LEU A 142 2.98 7.68 0.54
N GLY A 143 2.83 6.97 1.66
CA GLY A 143 3.92 6.43 2.45
C GLY A 143 4.21 4.98 2.08
N VAL A 144 5.47 4.59 1.96
CA VAL A 144 5.87 3.23 1.58
C VAL A 144 6.85 2.67 2.60
N CYS A 145 6.53 1.49 3.13
CA CYS A 145 7.44 0.65 3.91
C CYS A 145 7.67 -0.65 3.14
N PRO A 146 8.77 -0.79 2.38
CA PRO A 146 9.03 -2.00 1.60
C PRO A 146 9.40 -3.19 2.50
N GLN A 147 9.53 -4.39 1.93
CA GLN A 147 9.93 -5.60 2.66
C GLN A 147 11.29 -5.43 3.36
N ALA A 148 12.27 -4.83 2.68
CA ALA A 148 13.54 -4.45 3.28
C ALA A 148 13.39 -3.14 4.07
N ASP A 149 14.00 -3.06 5.25
CA ASP A 149 13.94 -1.85 6.08
C ASP A 149 14.68 -0.68 5.42
N LEU A 150 13.93 0.31 4.95
CA LEU A 150 14.46 1.54 4.37
C LEU A 150 14.86 2.53 5.48
N VAL A 151 15.98 2.26 6.16
CA VAL A 151 16.53 3.10 7.23
C VAL A 151 18.01 3.43 6.98
N LEU A 152 18.43 4.64 7.36
CA LEU A 152 19.82 5.07 7.27
C LEU A 152 20.56 4.60 8.53
N GLY A 153 21.35 3.53 8.37
CA GLY A 153 21.97 2.77 9.47
C GLY A 153 22.85 3.58 10.41
N ASP A 154 23.55 4.58 9.86
CA ASP A 154 24.49 5.44 10.60
C ASP A 154 23.80 6.61 11.31
N LEU A 155 22.58 6.95 10.88
CA LEU A 155 21.78 7.98 11.52
C LEU A 155 21.03 7.42 12.71
N THR A 156 20.81 8.26 13.71
CA THR A 156 19.95 7.97 14.85
C THR A 156 18.49 7.83 14.45
N VAL A 157 17.66 7.30 15.36
CA VAL A 157 16.21 7.24 15.17
C VAL A 157 15.64 8.63 14.87
N GLU A 158 16.05 9.63 15.65
CA GLU A 158 15.62 11.02 15.48
C GLU A 158 16.07 11.58 14.12
N GLU A 159 17.34 11.40 13.76
CA GLU A 159 17.89 11.89 12.50
C GLU A 159 17.23 11.22 11.28
N ASN A 160 16.92 9.92 11.35
CA ASN A 160 16.16 9.23 10.31
C ASN A 160 14.79 9.89 10.09
N LEU A 161 14.02 10.10 11.16
CA LEU A 161 12.69 10.72 11.09
C LEU A 161 12.79 12.16 10.57
N LEU A 162 13.73 12.95 11.08
CA LEU A 162 13.98 14.31 10.61
C LEU A 162 14.40 14.36 9.13
N PHE A 163 15.22 13.42 8.67
CA PHE A 163 15.65 13.32 7.29
C PHE A 163 14.46 13.05 6.36
N PHE A 164 13.70 12.00 6.64
CA PHE A 164 12.58 11.61 5.78
C PHE A 164 11.40 12.60 5.84
N ALA A 165 11.20 13.29 6.96
CA ALA A 165 10.25 14.40 7.04
C ALA A 165 10.60 15.54 6.06
N ARG A 166 11.90 15.86 5.93
CA ARG A 166 12.38 16.87 4.97
C ARG A 166 12.26 16.40 3.52
N VAL A 167 12.62 15.15 3.24
CA VAL A 167 12.49 14.55 1.89
C VAL A 167 11.04 14.59 1.41
N ARG A 168 10.08 14.43 2.32
CA ARG A 168 8.64 14.50 2.07
C ARG A 168 8.11 15.93 1.89
N GLY A 169 8.98 16.94 1.98
CA GLY A 169 8.61 18.34 1.79
C GLY A 169 7.78 18.91 2.94
N ALA A 170 7.92 18.39 4.17
CA ALA A 170 7.24 18.99 5.32
C ALA A 170 7.60 20.48 5.41
N PRO A 171 6.61 21.41 5.40
CA PRO A 171 6.87 22.85 5.45
C PRO A 171 7.41 23.30 6.83
N LEU A 172 7.43 22.39 7.80
CA LEU A 172 7.88 22.63 9.17
C LEU A 172 9.39 22.85 9.25
N ARG A 173 9.80 23.78 10.11
CA ARG A 173 11.20 24.11 10.37
C ARG A 173 11.45 24.19 11.87
N GLY A 174 12.72 24.08 12.26
CA GLY A 174 13.13 24.23 13.67
C GLY A 174 12.38 23.29 14.61
N ALA A 175 11.85 23.84 15.70
CA ALA A 175 11.20 23.08 16.76
C ALA A 175 10.00 22.25 16.27
N ASP A 176 9.20 22.76 15.33
CA ASP A 176 8.01 22.04 14.84
C ASP A 176 8.36 20.74 14.12
N LEU A 177 9.47 20.74 13.38
CA LEU A 177 9.97 19.55 12.70
C LEU A 177 10.47 18.50 13.71
N THR A 178 11.16 18.95 14.76
CA THR A 178 11.60 18.09 15.87
C THR A 178 10.40 17.51 16.63
N HIS A 179 9.39 18.33 16.92
CA HIS A 179 8.15 17.87 17.53
C HIS A 179 7.41 16.83 16.67
N LEU A 180 7.36 17.02 15.35
CA LEU A 180 6.80 16.01 14.44
C LEU A 180 7.58 14.69 14.53
N ALA A 181 8.91 14.74 14.49
CA ALA A 181 9.75 13.56 14.58
C ALA A 181 9.57 12.83 15.93
N HIS A 182 9.52 13.55 17.04
CA HIS A 182 9.32 12.97 18.37
C HIS A 182 7.92 12.37 18.53
N ARG A 183 6.86 13.07 18.09
CA ARG A 183 5.50 12.50 18.06
C ARG A 183 5.44 11.23 17.21
N CYS A 184 6.12 11.20 16.06
CA CYS A 184 6.22 10.01 15.23
C CYS A 184 6.93 8.87 15.97
N ALA A 185 8.06 9.17 16.62
CA ALA A 185 8.81 8.22 17.43
C ALA A 185 7.97 7.62 18.58
N GLU A 186 7.15 8.43 19.25
CA GLU A 186 6.21 7.96 20.28
C GLU A 186 5.18 6.98 19.72
N ILE A 187 4.57 7.29 18.56
CA ILE A 187 3.57 6.43 17.91
C ILE A 187 4.17 5.07 17.58
N ILE A 188 5.39 5.05 17.03
CA ILE A 188 6.12 3.82 16.70
C ILE A 188 6.77 3.13 17.91
N GLY A 189 6.62 3.69 19.12
CA GLY A 189 7.16 3.12 20.35
C GLY A 189 8.69 3.19 20.47
N LEU A 190 9.31 4.19 19.83
CA LEU A 190 10.75 4.49 19.86
C LEU A 190 11.05 5.88 20.46
N GLY A 191 10.08 6.50 21.14
CA GLY A 191 10.18 7.88 21.65
C GLY A 191 10.98 8.07 22.95
N SER A 192 11.58 7.03 23.53
CA SER A 192 12.39 7.23 24.74
C SER A 192 13.68 7.99 24.40
N PRO A 193 14.18 8.90 25.27
CA PRO A 193 15.37 9.69 24.99
C PRO A 193 16.61 8.86 24.64
N GLU A 194 16.75 7.69 25.26
CA GLU A 194 17.83 6.74 24.99
C GLU A 194 17.71 6.15 23.57
N VAL A 195 16.50 5.74 23.16
CA VAL A 195 16.28 5.12 21.85
C VAL A 195 16.38 6.14 20.71
N LEU A 196 15.91 7.37 20.92
CA LEU A 196 16.01 8.45 19.93
C LEU A 196 17.46 8.70 19.48
N ARG A 197 18.42 8.58 20.38
CA ARG A 197 19.86 8.83 20.15
C ARG A 197 20.64 7.60 19.66
N ARG A 198 20.01 6.44 19.54
CA ARG A 198 20.67 5.22 19.03
C ARG A 198 20.68 5.24 17.51
N ALA A 199 21.84 4.88 16.93
CA ALA A 199 21.96 4.68 15.49
C ALA A 199 21.05 3.52 15.05
N ALA A 200 20.44 3.62 13.86
CA ALA A 200 19.51 2.61 13.37
C ALA A 200 20.15 1.22 13.26
N ARG A 201 21.46 1.13 12.96
CA ARG A 201 22.23 -0.13 12.95
C ARG A 201 22.31 -0.82 14.32
N GLN A 202 22.16 -0.08 15.41
CA GLN A 202 22.21 -0.60 16.79
C GLN A 202 20.84 -1.08 17.31
N LEU A 203 19.76 -0.89 16.54
CA LEU A 203 18.42 -1.31 16.93
C LEU A 203 18.24 -2.84 16.76
N SER A 204 17.27 -3.44 17.45
CA SER A 204 16.85 -4.81 17.13
C SER A 204 16.13 -4.84 15.77
N GLY A 205 15.96 -6.03 15.17
CA GLY A 205 15.20 -6.16 13.92
C GLY A 205 13.78 -5.59 14.01
N GLY A 206 13.06 -5.89 15.09
CA GLY A 206 11.72 -5.33 15.34
C GLY A 206 11.72 -3.80 15.52
N MET A 207 12.73 -3.24 16.19
CA MET A 207 12.87 -1.79 16.34
C MET A 207 13.20 -1.11 15.01
N ARG A 208 14.09 -1.68 14.18
CA ARG A 208 14.37 -1.19 12.82
C ARG A 208 13.12 -1.22 11.96
N ARG A 209 12.32 -2.28 12.04
CA ARG A 209 11.05 -2.38 11.32
C ARG A 209 10.07 -1.29 11.73
N ARG A 210 9.94 -1.01 13.03
CA ARG A 210 9.11 0.10 13.54
C ARG A 210 9.62 1.46 13.05
N LEU A 211 10.93 1.66 12.97
CA LEU A 211 11.52 2.86 12.40
C LEU A 211 11.20 3.00 10.89
N ALA A 212 11.33 1.92 10.12
CA ALA A 212 10.97 1.91 8.69
C ALA A 212 9.48 2.26 8.48
N ILE A 213 8.58 1.75 9.33
CA ILE A 213 7.17 2.14 9.34
C ILE A 213 7.01 3.62 9.73
N GLY A 214 7.76 4.11 10.71
CA GLY A 214 7.77 5.53 11.09
C GLY A 214 8.16 6.44 9.93
N VAL A 215 9.18 6.07 9.17
CA VAL A 215 9.57 6.74 7.93
C VAL A 215 8.44 6.74 6.89
N ALA A 216 7.69 5.64 6.76
CA ALA A 216 6.52 5.61 5.88
C ALA A 216 5.38 6.52 6.37
N VAL A 217 5.21 6.69 7.69
CA VAL A 217 4.11 7.46 8.29
C VAL A 217 4.41 8.96 8.40
N ILE A 218 5.67 9.36 8.54
CA ILE A 218 6.03 10.74 8.87
C ILE A 218 5.59 11.77 7.82
N GLY A 219 4.94 12.86 8.22
CA GLY A 219 4.33 13.81 7.28
C GLY A 219 2.91 13.44 6.84
N SER A 220 2.29 12.44 7.49
CA SER A 220 0.84 12.16 7.42
C SER A 220 0.29 11.90 6.01
N PRO A 221 0.83 10.90 5.28
CA PRO A 221 0.33 10.58 3.95
C PRO A 221 -1.12 10.07 4.01
N ALA A 222 -1.86 10.26 2.93
CA ALA A 222 -3.25 9.79 2.83
C ALA A 222 -3.33 8.25 2.85
N VAL A 223 -2.36 7.59 2.22
CA VAL A 223 -2.26 6.14 2.09
C VAL A 223 -0.87 5.68 2.52
N ILE A 224 -0.80 4.56 3.23
CA ILE A 224 0.43 3.86 3.56
C ILE A 224 0.37 2.46 2.97
N ILE A 225 1.44 2.04 2.28
CA ILE A 225 1.66 0.67 1.85
C ILE A 225 2.79 0.08 2.69
N ILE A 226 2.54 -1.09 3.29
CA ILE A 226 3.51 -1.86 4.05
C ILE A 226 3.66 -3.22 3.36
N ASP A 227 4.78 -3.44 2.69
CA ASP A 227 5.06 -4.73 2.05
C ASP A 227 5.69 -5.67 3.08
N GLU A 228 4.99 -6.77 3.39
CA GLU A 228 5.41 -7.77 4.39
C GLU A 228 5.75 -7.16 5.77
N GLY A 229 4.80 -6.44 6.38
CA GLY A 229 5.01 -5.66 7.62
C GLY A 229 5.56 -6.47 8.80
N SER A 230 5.26 -7.76 8.84
CA SER A 230 5.59 -8.67 9.95
C SER A 230 6.50 -9.86 9.58
N ALA A 231 6.93 -9.97 8.31
CA ALA A 231 7.73 -11.10 7.85
C ALA A 231 9.12 -11.12 8.52
N GLY A 232 9.58 -12.32 8.89
CA GLY A 232 10.87 -12.50 9.57
C GLY A 232 10.92 -12.05 11.03
N LEU A 233 9.84 -11.49 11.59
CA LEU A 233 9.73 -11.15 13.01
C LEU A 233 9.23 -12.34 13.85
N ASP A 234 9.72 -12.42 15.09
CA ASP A 234 9.19 -13.33 16.11
C ASP A 234 7.72 -12.98 16.47
N PRO A 235 6.96 -13.93 17.04
CA PRO A 235 5.52 -13.75 17.30
C PRO A 235 5.17 -12.50 18.11
N ALA A 236 5.99 -12.12 19.11
CA ALA A 236 5.72 -10.95 19.94
C ALA A 236 5.87 -9.66 19.14
N ASN A 237 6.89 -9.59 18.27
CA ASN A 237 7.06 -8.45 17.38
C ASN A 237 5.97 -8.35 16.31
N ARG A 238 5.43 -9.46 15.79
CA ARG A 238 4.28 -9.43 14.86
C ARG A 238 3.04 -8.80 15.49
N LEU A 239 2.70 -9.17 16.72
CA LEU A 239 1.60 -8.55 17.48
C LEU A 239 1.87 -7.06 17.76
N GLY A 240 3.13 -6.71 17.99
CA GLY A 240 3.57 -5.32 18.13
C GLY A 240 3.30 -4.47 16.88
N ILE A 241 3.49 -5.03 15.68
CA ILE A 241 3.21 -4.32 14.41
C ILE A 241 1.70 -4.06 14.25
N TRP A 242 0.84 -5.03 14.55
CA TRP A 242 -0.61 -4.81 14.53
C TRP A 242 -1.07 -3.72 15.49
N THR A 243 -0.53 -3.74 16.71
CA THR A 243 -0.80 -2.71 17.71
C THR A 243 -0.35 -1.34 17.20
N LEU A 244 0.81 -1.29 16.52
CA LEU A 244 1.32 -0.08 15.89
C LEU A 244 0.40 0.41 14.77
N ILE A 245 -0.05 -0.45 13.85
CA ILE A 245 -0.98 -0.07 12.78
C ILE A 245 -2.28 0.51 13.38
N GLY A 246 -2.79 -0.10 14.46
CA GLY A 246 -3.92 0.44 15.21
C GLY A 246 -3.67 1.85 15.76
N ARG A 247 -2.49 2.09 16.35
CA ARG A 247 -2.08 3.41 16.86
C ARG A 247 -1.93 4.43 15.74
N ILE A 248 -1.31 4.07 14.62
CA ILE A 248 -1.16 4.94 13.44
C ILE A 248 -2.54 5.35 12.92
N ARG A 249 -3.47 4.40 12.79
CA ARG A 249 -4.84 4.70 12.36
C ARG A 249 -5.54 5.66 13.31
N ALA A 250 -5.41 5.43 14.62
CA ALA A 250 -6.00 6.30 15.64
C ALA A 250 -5.39 7.71 15.64
N ALA A 251 -4.07 7.81 15.49
CA ALA A 251 -3.36 9.08 15.40
C ALA A 251 -3.74 9.84 14.12
N ALA A 252 -3.87 9.17 12.97
CA ALA A 252 -4.22 9.83 11.72
C ALA A 252 -5.66 10.40 11.68
N MET A 253 -6.56 9.93 12.56
CA MET A 253 -7.88 10.54 12.74
C MET A 253 -7.80 11.87 13.51
N ARG A 254 -6.71 12.09 14.25
CA ARG A 254 -6.39 13.34 14.94
C ARG A 254 -5.24 13.97 14.17
N ARG A 255 -5.54 14.67 13.05
CA ARG A 255 -4.53 15.33 12.18
C ARG A 255 -3.36 15.82 13.04
N PHE A 256 -2.13 15.49 12.65
CA PHE A 256 -0.90 15.98 13.27
C PHE A 256 -0.83 17.51 13.11
N CYS A 257 -1.64 18.22 13.90
CA CYS A 257 -1.57 19.64 14.16
C CYS A 257 -0.67 19.77 15.40
#